data_AF-A0A314XSM5-F1
#
_entry.id   AF-A0A314XSM5-F1
#
_cell.length_a   1.000
_cell.length_b   1.000
_cell.length_c   1.000
_cell.angle_alpha   90.00
_cell.angle_beta   90.00
_cell.angle_gamma   90.00
#
_symmetry.space_group_name_H-M   'P 1'
#
loop_
_entity.id
_entity.type
_entity.pdbx_description
1 polymer ?
#
loop_
_entity_poly.entity_id
_entity_poly.type
_entity_poly.pdbx_seq_one_letter_code
_entity_poly.pdbx_strand_id
1 'polypeptide(L)'
;MACESLGGMLNISEELIKTSCCLSLKVQNFPDKLFHAEKFPASSSHAFFSFPGSSSVDGWYSGDKAFGEKEINLQLFPSMKSIGNYNEAEEPRAQEALYSGCNCCACHNPVLGKVSECG
;
A
#
# COMPACT_ATOMS: atom_id res chain seq x y z
N MET A 1 -33.30 -2.13 2.04
CA MET A 1 -31.98 -2.77 1.85
C MET A 1 -31.19 -2.56 3.13
N ALA A 2 -30.67 -3.61 3.74
CA ALA A 2 -29.82 -3.44 4.92
C ALA A 2 -28.50 -2.78 4.49
N CYS A 3 -28.08 -1.73 5.19
CA CYS A 3 -26.74 -1.17 5.02
C CYS A 3 -25.78 -2.12 5.74
N GLU A 4 -25.05 -2.93 4.99
CA GLU A 4 -24.04 -3.81 5.56
C GLU A 4 -22.86 -2.97 6.09
N SER A 5 -22.32 -3.34 7.26
CA SER A 5 -21.13 -2.66 7.76
C SER A 5 -19.90 -3.07 6.92
N LEU A 6 -18.88 -2.22 6.88
CA LEU A 6 -17.64 -2.47 6.14
C LEU A 6 -17.02 -3.83 6.52
N GLY A 7 -17.09 -4.20 7.80
CA GLY A 7 -16.59 -5.47 8.28
C GLY A 7 -17.35 -6.67 7.72
N GLY A 8 -18.68 -6.55 7.58
CA GLY A 8 -19.51 -7.57 6.92
C GLY A 8 -19.15 -7.75 5.45
N MET A 9 -18.98 -6.63 4.72
CA MET A 9 -18.64 -6.65 3.28
C MET A 9 -17.26 -7.26 3.01
N LEU A 10 -16.27 -6.96 3.85
CA LEU A 10 -14.89 -7.43 3.68
C LEU A 10 -14.64 -8.80 4.34
N ASN A 11 -15.61 -9.32 5.09
CA ASN A 11 -15.44 -10.48 5.96
C ASN A 11 -14.26 -10.31 6.96
N ILE A 12 -14.14 -9.12 7.55
CA ILE A 12 -13.13 -8.74 8.55
C ILE A 12 -13.86 -8.12 9.74
N SER A 13 -13.54 -8.51 10.98
CA SER A 13 -14.22 -7.90 12.12
C SER A 13 -13.91 -6.40 12.23
N GLU A 14 -14.90 -5.60 12.65
CA GLU A 14 -14.69 -4.16 12.85
C GLU A 14 -13.59 -3.86 13.87
N GLU A 15 -13.36 -4.76 14.83
CA GLU A 15 -12.27 -4.66 15.80
C GLU A 15 -10.90 -4.71 15.12
N LEU A 16 -10.72 -5.58 14.12
CA LEU A 16 -9.45 -5.73 13.41
C LEU A 16 -9.23 -4.52 12.50
N ILE A 17 -10.30 -3.99 11.89
CA ILE A 17 -10.25 -2.75 11.08
C ILE A 17 -9.86 -1.55 11.95
N LYS A 18 -10.48 -1.38 13.11
CA LYS A 18 -10.16 -0.30 14.04
C LYS A 18 -8.72 -0.43 14.56
N THR A 19 -8.32 -1.64 14.93
CA THR A 19 -6.96 -1.94 15.41
C THR A 19 -5.92 -1.63 14.33
N SER A 20 -6.12 -2.10 13.09
CA SER A 20 -5.18 -1.84 11.98
C SER A 20 -5.07 -0.35 11.67
N CYS A 21 -6.17 0.40 11.71
CA CYS A 21 -6.17 1.85 11.54
C CYS A 21 -5.38 2.56 12.65
N CYS A 22 -5.65 2.24 13.92
CA CYS A 22 -4.92 2.81 15.06
C CYS A 22 -3.42 2.53 14.99
N LEU A 23 -3.01 1.31 14.64
CA LEU A 23 -1.59 0.95 14.52
C LEU A 23 -0.90 1.65 13.35
N SER A 24 -1.60 1.80 12.22
CA SER A 24 -1.09 2.51 11.04
C SER A 24 -0.88 4.00 11.32
N LEU A 25 -1.72 4.63 12.13
CA LEU A 25 -1.54 6.01 12.58
C LEU A 25 -0.43 6.13 13.63
N LYS A 26 -0.35 5.18 14.56
CA LYS A 26 0.66 5.17 15.63
C LYS A 26 2.08 5.08 15.07
N VAL A 27 2.31 4.22 14.08
CA VAL A 27 3.65 4.00 13.51
C VAL A 27 4.22 5.23 12.79
N GLN A 28 3.38 6.17 12.33
CA GLN A 28 3.83 7.40 11.68
C GLN A 28 4.70 8.28 12.59
N ASN A 29 4.58 8.14 13.91
CA ASN A 29 5.43 8.85 14.88
C ASN A 29 6.84 8.25 15.02
N PHE A 30 7.12 7.15 14.30
CA PHE A 30 8.40 6.44 14.34
C PHE A 30 8.94 6.22 12.91
N PRO A 31 9.24 7.31 12.16
CA PRO A 31 9.65 7.21 10.76
C PRO A 31 10.95 6.43 10.56
N ASP A 32 11.80 6.33 11.57
CA ASP A 32 13.09 5.61 11.51
C ASP A 32 12.94 4.08 11.63
N LYS A 33 11.74 3.57 11.93
CA LYS A 33 11.50 2.12 12.01
C LYS A 33 11.04 1.59 10.66
N LEU A 34 11.55 0.42 10.26
CA LEU A 34 11.09 -0.21 9.01
C LEU A 34 9.64 -0.70 9.10
N PHE A 35 9.25 -1.25 10.25
CA PHE A 35 7.88 -1.67 10.53
C PHE A 35 7.65 -1.81 12.04
N HIS A 36 6.39 -1.89 12.43
CA HIS A 36 5.94 -2.27 13.76
C HIS A 36 5.12 -3.55 13.67
N ALA A 37 5.52 -4.58 14.43
CA ALA A 37 4.77 -5.81 14.56
C ALA A 37 4.09 -5.87 15.93
N GLU A 38 2.76 -6.03 15.93
CA GLU A 38 1.97 -6.22 17.14
C GLU A 38 1.31 -7.60 17.11
N LYS A 39 1.60 -8.40 18.14
CA LYS A 39 1.00 -9.72 18.35
C LYS A 39 0.18 -9.65 19.63
N PHE A 40 -1.11 -9.93 19.52
CA PHE A 40 -2.00 -10.03 20.67
C PHE A 40 -1.76 -11.34 21.45
N PRO A 41 -2.28 -11.47 22.68
CA PRO A 41 -2.08 -12.66 23.52
C PRO A 41 -2.42 -13.95 22.77
N ALA A 42 -1.94 -15.10 23.28
CA ALA A 42 -2.01 -16.41 22.62
C ALA A 42 -3.41 -16.87 22.15
N SER A 43 -4.49 -16.20 22.56
CA SER A 43 -5.86 -16.41 22.08
C SER A 43 -6.20 -15.72 20.76
N SER A 44 -5.36 -14.82 20.24
CA SER A 44 -5.57 -14.14 18.95
C SER A 44 -4.89 -14.89 17.80
N SER A 45 -5.63 -15.15 16.73
CA SER A 45 -5.12 -15.73 15.48
C SER A 45 -4.49 -14.70 14.53
N HIS A 46 -4.44 -13.42 14.92
CA HIS A 46 -4.01 -12.33 14.04
C HIS A 46 -2.71 -11.68 14.52
N ALA A 47 -1.85 -11.35 13.56
CA ALA A 47 -0.68 -10.51 13.76
C ALA A 47 -0.80 -9.27 12.88
N PHE A 48 -0.45 -8.11 13.42
CA PHE A 48 -0.49 -6.84 12.71
C PHE A 48 0.92 -6.40 12.36
N PHE A 49 1.12 -6.05 11.09
CA PHE A 49 2.35 -5.43 10.60
C PHE A 49 1.97 -4.05 10.06
N SER A 50 2.52 -3.00 10.67
CA SER A 50 2.27 -1.61 10.28
C SER A 50 3.57 -0.97 9.81
N PHE A 51 3.51 -0.19 8.73
CA PHE A 51 4.66 0.43 8.10
C PHE A 51 4.51 1.95 8.19
N PRO A 52 5.52 2.68 8.67
CA PRO A 52 5.51 4.13 8.60
C PRO A 52 5.58 4.57 7.14
N GLY A 53 4.79 5.56 6.78
CA GLY A 53 4.84 6.19 5.47
C GLY A 53 5.95 7.24 5.42
N SER A 54 6.44 7.54 4.21
CA SER A 54 7.34 8.67 4.00
C SER A 54 6.54 9.90 3.60
N SER A 55 6.91 11.07 4.12
CA SER A 55 6.42 12.38 3.64
C SER A 55 7.43 13.11 2.74
N SER A 56 8.56 12.48 2.42
CA SER A 56 9.57 13.04 1.50
C SER A 56 9.33 12.59 0.07
N VAL A 57 9.67 13.44 -0.90
CA VAL A 57 9.55 13.14 -2.34
C VAL A 57 10.28 11.84 -2.71
N ASP A 58 11.47 11.61 -2.14
CA ASP A 58 12.27 10.40 -2.36
C ASP A 58 11.62 9.12 -1.83
N GLY A 59 10.64 9.24 -0.94
CA GLY A 59 9.81 8.11 -0.49
C GLY A 59 8.63 7.80 -1.39
N TRP A 60 8.32 8.67 -2.35
CA TRP A 60 7.18 8.54 -3.27
C TRP A 60 7.65 8.20 -4.69
N TYR A 61 8.79 8.75 -5.11
CA TYR A 61 9.35 8.57 -6.44
C TYR A 61 10.79 8.07 -6.34
N SER A 62 11.16 7.18 -7.26
CA SER A 62 12.53 6.69 -7.37
C SER A 62 12.93 6.49 -8.84
N GLY A 63 14.20 6.72 -9.14
CA GLY A 63 14.75 6.58 -10.49
C GLY A 63 14.45 7.77 -11.41
N ASP A 64 14.87 7.63 -12.67
CA ASP A 64 14.88 8.73 -13.64
C ASP A 64 13.62 8.78 -14.54
N LYS A 65 12.64 7.91 -14.28
CA LYS A 65 11.45 7.79 -15.11
C LYS A 65 10.34 8.73 -14.64
N ALA A 66 9.51 9.16 -15.58
CA ALA A 66 8.51 10.21 -15.37
C ALA A 66 7.46 9.88 -14.29
N PHE A 67 7.20 8.60 -14.00
CA PHE A 67 6.21 8.18 -13.00
C PHE A 67 6.82 7.33 -11.88
N GLY A 68 8.15 7.31 -11.73
CA GLY A 68 8.85 6.51 -10.72
C GLY A 68 8.68 4.99 -10.92
N GLU A 69 8.32 4.56 -12.14
CA GLU A 69 7.98 3.17 -12.41
C GLU A 69 9.20 2.25 -12.45
N LYS A 70 9.02 1.03 -11.94
CA LYS A 70 10.08 0.01 -11.82
C LYS A 70 9.62 -1.33 -12.34
N GLU A 71 10.53 -2.04 -13.01
CA GLU A 71 10.28 -3.40 -13.47
C GLU A 71 10.22 -4.37 -12.28
N ILE A 72 9.21 -5.24 -12.28
CA ILE A 72 9.03 -6.25 -11.23
C ILE A 72 10.00 -7.40 -11.49
N ASN A 73 10.75 -7.80 -10.46
CA ASN A 73 11.55 -9.02 -10.54
C ASN A 73 10.64 -10.26 -10.50
N LEU A 74 10.36 -10.84 -11.67
CA LEU A 74 9.50 -12.01 -11.83
C LEU A 74 10.07 -13.30 -11.22
N GLN A 75 11.37 -13.36 -10.91
CA GLN A 75 11.94 -14.48 -10.16
C GLN A 75 11.47 -14.47 -8.70
N LEU A 76 11.23 -13.27 -8.14
CA LEU A 76 10.70 -13.09 -6.79
C LEU A 76 9.16 -13.07 -6.78
N PHE A 77 8.54 -12.53 -7.83
CA PHE A 77 7.08 -12.36 -7.93
C PHE A 77 6.52 -13.00 -9.21
N PRO A 78 6.54 -14.34 -9.33
CA PRO A 78 6.17 -15.04 -10.56
C PRO A 78 4.70 -14.87 -10.96
N SER A 79 3.81 -14.57 -10.00
CA SER A 79 2.38 -14.34 -10.24
C SER A 79 2.05 -12.93 -10.72
N MET A 80 3.00 -11.99 -10.67
CA MET A 80 2.81 -10.59 -11.09
C MET A 80 3.08 -10.41 -12.59
N LYS A 81 2.72 -11.41 -13.40
CA LYS A 81 2.81 -11.35 -14.86
C LYS A 81 1.44 -11.64 -15.48
N SER A 82 1.19 -11.06 -16.64
CA SER A 82 0.04 -11.47 -17.45
C SER A 82 0.24 -12.91 -17.93
N ILE A 83 -0.74 -13.78 -17.70
CA ILE A 83 -0.69 -15.19 -18.12
C ILE A 83 -1.15 -15.35 -19.57
N GLY A 84 -1.95 -14.41 -20.09
CA GLY A 84 -2.62 -14.53 -21.40
C GLY A 84 -2.02 -13.72 -22.55
N ASN A 85 -0.97 -12.92 -22.32
CA ASN A 85 -0.43 -12.02 -23.35
C ASN A 85 0.88 -12.55 -23.97
N TYR A 86 0.94 -13.84 -24.28
CA TYR A 86 2.04 -14.44 -25.04
C TYR A 86 1.68 -14.44 -26.53
N ASN A 87 2.00 -13.35 -27.24
CA ASN A 87 2.00 -13.36 -28.70
C ASN A 87 3.38 -13.86 -29.16
N GLU A 88 3.47 -15.05 -29.75
CA GLU A 88 4.71 -15.62 -30.34
C GLU A 88 5.28 -14.80 -31.52
N ALA A 89 4.61 -13.71 -31.94
CA ALA A 89 4.95 -12.91 -33.12
C ALA A 89 5.46 -11.49 -32.80
N GLU A 90 5.63 -11.11 -31.53
CA GLU A 90 6.23 -9.81 -31.18
C GLU A 90 7.57 -10.02 -30.49
N GLU A 91 8.64 -9.46 -31.08
CA GLU A 91 9.87 -9.19 -30.34
C GLU A 91 9.51 -8.50 -29.01
N PRO A 92 10.22 -8.81 -27.90
CA PRO A 92 9.81 -8.42 -26.56
C PRO A 92 10.09 -6.93 -26.34
N ARG A 93 9.29 -6.06 -26.96
CA ARG A 93 9.09 -4.73 -26.43
C ARG A 93 8.31 -4.92 -25.14
N ALA A 94 8.92 -4.47 -24.05
CA ALA A 94 8.42 -4.54 -22.69
C ALA A 94 6.97 -4.04 -22.61
N GLN A 95 6.01 -4.96 -22.78
CA GLN A 95 4.60 -4.63 -22.77
C GLN A 95 4.11 -4.69 -21.33
N GLU A 96 3.89 -3.48 -20.82
CA GLU A 96 3.07 -3.14 -19.65
C GLU A 96 3.40 -3.95 -18.39
N ALA A 97 4.48 -3.52 -17.73
CA ALA A 97 4.71 -3.83 -16.34
C ALA A 97 3.43 -3.52 -15.54
N LEU A 98 2.88 -4.54 -14.89
CA LEU A 98 1.77 -4.38 -13.95
C LEU A 98 2.20 -3.35 -12.91
N TYR A 99 1.52 -2.20 -12.93
CA TYR A 99 1.70 -1.13 -11.98
C TYR A 99 1.31 -1.60 -10.58
N SER A 100 2.30 -1.95 -9.75
CA SER A 100 2.09 -2.07 -8.30
C SER A 100 2.29 -0.69 -7.66
N GLY A 101 1.32 0.20 -7.89
CA GLY A 101 1.23 1.43 -7.13
C GLY A 101 0.65 1.11 -5.75
N CYS A 102 1.50 0.99 -4.73
CA CYS A 102 1.04 1.12 -3.35
C CYS A 102 0.70 2.59 -3.13
N ASN A 103 -0.55 2.97 -3.39
CA ASN A 103 -1.06 4.29 -3.05
C ASN A 103 -1.27 4.35 -1.53
N CYS A 104 -0.19 4.58 -0.78
CA CYS A 104 -0.23 4.78 0.66
C CYS A 104 -0.94 6.10 0.95
N CYS A 105 -2.24 6.00 1.30
CA CYS A 105 -3.06 6.94 2.05
C CYS A 105 -2.79 8.45 1.82
N ALA A 106 -3.52 9.04 0.88
CA ALA A 106 -3.91 10.45 1.01
C ALA A 106 -4.92 10.57 2.18
N CYS A 107 -4.43 10.71 3.41
CA CYS A 107 -5.27 11.16 4.52
C CYS A 107 -5.53 12.66 4.34
N HIS A 108 -6.69 12.98 3.74
CA HIS A 108 -7.26 14.31 3.81
C HIS A 108 -7.47 14.66 5.29
N ASN A 109 -6.73 15.62 5.82
CA ASN A 109 -6.96 16.18 7.14
C ASN A 109 -8.03 17.28 7.01
N PRO A 110 -9.29 17.07 7.45
CA PRO A 110 -10.34 18.06 7.30
C PRO A 110 -10.23 19.26 8.26
N VAL A 111 -9.15 19.40 9.05
CA VAL A 111 -9.07 20.42 10.12
C VAL A 111 -8.20 21.64 9.78
N LEU A 112 -7.42 21.64 8.69
CA LEU A 112 -6.66 22.84 8.30
C LEU A 112 -6.78 23.11 6.80
N GLY A 113 -7.88 23.78 6.44
CA GLY A 113 -8.03 24.38 5.12
C GLY A 113 -7.04 25.53 4.92
N LYS A 114 -5.83 25.22 4.47
CA LYS A 114 -4.97 26.12 3.67
C LYS A 114 -4.11 25.30 2.73
N VAL A 115 -4.42 25.39 1.44
CA VAL A 115 -3.46 25.13 0.36
C VAL A 115 -2.49 26.31 0.38
N SER A 116 -1.21 26.07 0.69
CA SER A 116 -0.15 27.00 0.30
C SER A 116 0.65 26.35 -0.82
N GLU A 117 0.48 26.87 -2.02
CA GLU A 117 1.41 26.70 -3.13
C GLU A 117 2.82 27.09 -2.65
N CYS A 118 3.80 26.25 -2.95
CA CYS A 118 5.21 26.64 -2.97
C CYS A 118 5.73 26.17 -4.32
N GLY A 119 6.15 27.15 -5.14
CA GLY A 119 6.59 26.96 -6.52
C GLY A 119 8.05 26.58 -6.67
#